data_AF-A0A7W0R4B2-F1
#
_entry.id   AF-A0A7W0R4B2-F1
#
_cell.length_a   1.000
_cell.length_b   1.000
_cell.length_c   1.000
_cell.angle_alpha   90.00
_cell.angle_beta   90.00
_cell.angle_gamma   90.00
#
_symmetry.space_group_name_H-M   'P 1'
#
loop_
_entity.id
_entity.type
_entity.pdbx_description
1 polymer ?
#
loop_
_entity_poly.entity_id
_entity_poly.type
_entity_poly.pdbx_seq_one_letter_code
_entity_poly.pdbx_strand_id
1 'polypeptide(L)'
;ALRERRPDRPIETNVEYWAAVVLDFAEVPSHMFTSMFTCARTAGWCAHILEQKVTGRLVRPSARYVGPDPRSPEDVEGWDSIPHQLQLAGG
;
A
#
# COMPACT_ATOMS: atom_id res chain seq x y z
N ALA A 1 -3.17 16.94 -26.86
CA ALA A 1 -4.31 16.53 -26.00
C ALA A 1 -4.04 16.58 -24.49
N LEU A 2 -3.24 15.68 -23.90
CA LEU A 2 -3.01 15.66 -22.43
C LEU A 2 -2.17 16.85 -21.94
N ARG A 3 -1.03 17.12 -22.61
CA ARG A 3 -0.18 18.30 -22.34
C ARG A 3 -0.89 19.64 -22.56
N GLU A 4 -1.83 19.71 -23.51
CA GLU A 4 -2.61 20.93 -23.79
C GLU A 4 -3.63 21.23 -22.69
N ARG A 5 -4.18 20.20 -22.03
CA ARG A 5 -5.18 20.36 -20.95
C ARG A 5 -4.54 20.64 -19.59
N ARG A 6 -3.28 20.24 -19.38
CA ARG A 6 -2.52 20.43 -18.13
C ARG A 6 -1.06 20.79 -18.42
N PRO A 7 -0.80 22.04 -18.86
CA PRO A 7 0.53 22.47 -19.32
C PRO A 7 1.56 22.53 -18.18
N ASP A 8 1.11 22.60 -16.93
CA ASP A 8 1.90 22.61 -15.71
C ASP A 8 2.41 21.22 -15.30
N ARG A 9 1.93 20.14 -15.94
CA ARG A 9 2.29 18.76 -15.58
C ARG A 9 2.72 17.98 -16.83
N PRO A 10 3.95 17.43 -16.86
CA PRO A 10 4.35 16.52 -17.92
C PRO A 10 3.58 15.20 -17.74
N ILE A 11 2.49 15.05 -18.47
CA ILE A 11 1.67 13.83 -18.50
C ILE A 11 1.99 13.11 -19.80
N GLU A 12 2.76 12.04 -19.68
CA GLU A 12 3.03 11.11 -20.78
C GLU A 12 2.13 9.88 -20.67
N THR A 13 1.97 9.19 -21.80
CA THR A 13 1.28 7.90 -21.83
C THR A 13 2.10 6.88 -21.04
N ASN A 14 1.46 6.26 -20.07
CA ASN A 14 2.08 5.21 -19.27
C ASN A 14 2.20 3.91 -20.08
N VAL A 15 3.05 3.00 -19.62
CA VAL A 15 3.24 1.70 -20.28
C VAL A 15 1.98 0.86 -20.22
N GLU A 16 1.17 1.04 -19.17
CA GLU A 16 -0.08 0.31 -18.95
C GLU A 16 -1.10 0.56 -20.07
N TYR A 17 -1.11 1.76 -20.68
CA TYR A 17 -1.98 2.06 -21.81
C TYR A 17 -1.73 1.11 -22.99
N TRP A 18 -0.46 0.94 -23.38
CA TRP A 18 -0.10 0.05 -24.48
C TRP A 18 -0.15 -1.42 -24.07
N ALA A 19 0.20 -1.74 -22.82
CA ALA A 19 0.10 -3.10 -22.30
C ALA A 19 -1.35 -3.61 -22.34
N ALA A 20 -2.34 -2.77 -22.01
CA ALA A 20 -3.75 -3.12 -22.11
C ALA A 20 -4.16 -3.47 -23.56
N VAL A 21 -3.71 -2.68 -24.55
CA VAL A 21 -3.98 -2.95 -25.97
C VAL A 21 -3.35 -4.28 -26.41
N VAL A 22 -2.12 -4.58 -25.97
CA VAL A 22 -1.44 -5.83 -26.32
C VAL A 22 -2.10 -7.05 -25.67
N LEU A 23 -2.53 -6.94 -24.41
CA LEU A 23 -3.20 -8.03 -23.70
C LEU A 23 -4.61 -8.28 -24.24
N ASP A 24 -5.33 -7.21 -24.61
CA ASP A 24 -6.63 -7.29 -25.28
C ASP A 24 -6.50 -7.97 -26.66
N PHE A 25 -5.47 -7.59 -27.44
CA PHE A 25 -5.14 -8.25 -28.71
C PHE A 25 -4.81 -9.74 -28.53
N ALA A 26 -4.24 -10.12 -27.39
CA ALA A 26 -3.97 -11.51 -27.02
C ALA A 26 -5.19 -12.24 -26.41
N GLU A 27 -6.38 -11.64 -26.47
CA GLU A 27 -7.66 -12.17 -25.95
C GLU A 27 -7.62 -12.49 -24.44
N VAL A 28 -6.74 -11.80 -23.70
CA VAL A 28 -6.70 -11.94 -22.25
C VAL A 28 -7.92 -11.20 -21.67
N PRO A 29 -8.73 -11.84 -20.80
CA PRO A 29 -9.80 -11.13 -20.12
C PRO A 29 -9.26 -9.96 -19.28
N SER A 30 -9.92 -8.80 -19.33
CA SER A 30 -9.46 -7.58 -18.65
C SER A 30 -9.22 -7.76 -17.14
N HIS A 31 -10.05 -8.58 -16.48
CA HIS A 31 -9.89 -8.91 -15.05
C HIS A 31 -8.61 -9.73 -14.76
N MET A 32 -7.95 -10.28 -15.78
CA MET A 32 -6.68 -11.01 -15.68
C MET A 32 -5.45 -10.15 -15.99
N PHE A 33 -5.59 -8.88 -16.40
CA PHE A 33 -4.44 -8.04 -16.76
C PHE A 33 -3.44 -7.88 -15.61
N THR A 34 -3.94 -7.68 -14.38
CA THR A 34 -3.10 -7.61 -13.17
C THR A 34 -2.38 -8.94 -12.91
N SER A 35 -3.02 -10.07 -13.19
CA SER A 35 -2.40 -11.40 -13.08
C SER A 35 -1.28 -11.58 -14.09
N MET A 36 -1.48 -11.15 -15.35
CA MET A 36 -0.43 -11.19 -16.38
C MET A 36 0.76 -10.30 -16.03
N PHE A 37 0.49 -9.10 -15.50
CA PHE A 37 1.53 -8.22 -14.98
C PHE A 37 2.31 -8.89 -13.84
N THR A 38 1.61 -9.54 -12.91
CA THR A 38 2.19 -10.28 -11.79
C THR A 38 3.11 -11.39 -12.28
N CYS A 39 2.66 -12.22 -13.23
CA CYS A 39 3.48 -13.25 -13.87
C CYS A 39 4.78 -12.67 -14.42
N ALA A 40 4.69 -11.58 -15.19
CA ALA A 40 5.85 -10.92 -15.76
C ALA A 40 6.75 -10.21 -14.71
N ARG A 41 6.27 -9.95 -13.49
CA ARG A 41 7.05 -9.31 -12.42
C ARG A 41 7.69 -10.26 -11.44
N THR A 42 7.25 -11.52 -11.42
CA THR A 42 7.91 -12.58 -10.63
C THR A 42 9.43 -12.62 -10.83
N ALA A 43 9.92 -12.49 -12.07
CA ALA A 43 11.36 -12.49 -12.35
C ALA A 43 12.11 -11.36 -11.62
N GLY A 44 11.60 -10.12 -11.69
CA GLY A 44 12.21 -8.97 -11.02
C GLY A 44 12.08 -9.05 -9.50
N TRP A 45 10.94 -9.50 -8.98
CA TRP A 45 10.75 -9.69 -7.55
C TRP A 45 11.69 -10.75 -6.99
N CYS A 46 11.83 -11.89 -7.67
CA CYS A 46 12.78 -12.93 -7.27
C CYS A 46 14.22 -12.42 -7.27
N ALA A 47 14.63 -11.66 -8.30
CA ALA A 47 15.95 -11.05 -8.34
C ALA A 47 16.18 -10.11 -7.14
N HIS A 48 15.26 -9.19 -6.87
CA HIS A 48 15.39 -8.27 -5.74
C HIS A 48 15.33 -8.98 -4.37
N ILE A 49 14.55 -10.05 -4.23
CA ILE A 49 14.54 -10.87 -3.01
C ILE A 49 15.91 -11.51 -2.77
N LEU A 50 16.55 -12.03 -3.82
CA LEU A 50 17.89 -12.61 -3.72
C LEU A 50 18.94 -11.56 -3.40
N GLU A 51 18.88 -10.39 -4.06
CA GLU A 51 19.75 -9.24 -3.76
C GLU A 51 19.59 -8.78 -2.30
N GLN A 52 18.36 -8.70 -1.80
CA GLN A 52 18.08 -8.33 -0.42
C GLN A 52 18.61 -9.37 0.57
N LYS A 53 18.48 -10.67 0.24
CA LYS A 53 19.02 -11.77 1.04
C LYS A 53 20.54 -11.69 1.15
N VAL A 54 21.24 -11.34 0.07
CA VAL A 54 22.70 -11.12 0.09
C VAL A 54 23.06 -9.87 0.89
N THR A 55 22.28 -8.78 0.75
CA THR A 55 22.48 -7.53 1.49
C THR A 55 22.35 -7.73 3.01
N GLY A 56 21.47 -8.64 3.45
CA GLY A 56 21.38 -9.06 4.85
C GLY A 56 20.89 -7.98 5.82
N ARG A 57 20.28 -6.90 5.33
CA ARG A 57 19.84 -5.76 6.15
C ARG A 57 18.33 -5.80 6.39
N LEU A 58 17.92 -5.67 7.66
CA LEU A 58 16.51 -5.55 8.03
C LEU A 58 15.94 -4.19 7.59
N VAL A 59 14.82 -4.21 6.87
CA VAL A 59 14.03 -3.02 6.55
C VAL A 59 13.04 -2.76 7.69
N ARG A 60 13.35 -1.80 8.57
CA ARG A 60 12.51 -1.41 9.70
C ARG A 60 12.34 0.12 9.75
N PRO A 61 11.38 0.69 9.01
CA PRO A 61 11.07 2.11 9.14
C PRO A 61 10.45 2.42 10.51
N SER A 62 10.57 3.66 10.97
CA SER A 62 9.88 4.18 12.15
C SER A 62 8.79 5.16 11.75
N ALA A 63 7.83 5.38 12.64
CA ALA A 63 6.80 6.40 12.49
C ALA A 63 6.90 7.40 13.64
N ARG A 64 6.52 8.66 13.38
CA ARG A 64 6.36 9.67 14.41
C ARG A 64 4.92 9.59 14.95
N TYR A 65 4.78 9.32 16.25
CA TYR A 65 3.50 9.42 16.91
C TYR A 65 3.08 10.90 17.01
N VAL A 66 1.87 11.20 16.56
CA VAL A 66 1.21 12.52 16.62
C VAL A 66 -0.19 12.41 17.21
N GLY A 67 -0.47 11.29 17.91
CA GLY A 67 -1.71 11.09 18.62
C GLY A 67 -1.70 11.78 19.99
N PRO A 68 -2.77 11.59 20.79
CA PRO A 68 -2.89 12.19 22.11
C PRO A 68 -1.75 11.81 23.06
N ASP A 69 -1.40 12.72 23.97
CA ASP A 69 -0.50 12.45 25.10
C ASP A 69 -1.03 11.32 26.00
N PRO A 70 -0.19 10.75 26.90
CA PRO A 70 -0.65 9.80 27.88
C PRO A 70 -1.84 10.34 28.67
N ARG A 71 -2.91 9.55 28.71
CA ARG A 71 -4.18 9.87 29.38
C ARG A 71 -4.64 8.69 30.20
N SER A 72 -5.38 8.93 31.26
CA SER A 72 -5.93 7.84 32.04
C SER A 72 -7.07 7.17 31.25
N PRO A 73 -7.42 5.91 31.56
CA PRO A 73 -8.55 5.24 30.91
C PRO A 73 -9.87 6.02 31.08
N GLU A 74 -10.06 6.71 32.21
CA GLU A 74 -11.25 7.50 32.53
C GLU A 74 -11.42 8.72 31.62
N ASP A 75 -10.31 9.27 31.11
CA ASP A 75 -10.31 10.42 30.19
C ASP A 75 -10.68 10.04 28.74
N VAL A 76 -10.90 8.75 28.46
CA VAL A 76 -11.27 8.27 27.13
C VAL A 76 -12.78 8.38 26.94
N GLU A 77 -13.21 9.05 25.88
CA GLU A 77 -14.62 9.13 25.49
C GLU A 77 -15.24 7.72 25.42
N GLY A 78 -16.33 7.51 26.16
CA GLY A 78 -17.02 6.23 26.27
C GLY A 78 -16.66 5.39 27.51
N TRP A 79 -15.76 5.86 28.38
CA TRP A 79 -15.41 5.16 29.63
C TRP A 79 -16.61 4.81 30.51
N ASP A 80 -17.57 5.74 30.66
CA ASP A 80 -18.77 5.56 31.49
C ASP A 80 -19.74 4.49 30.95
N SER A 81 -19.59 4.09 29.68
CA SER A 81 -20.41 3.05 29.07
C SER A 81 -19.87 1.63 29.29
N ILE A 82 -18.69 1.50 29.90
CA ILE A 82 -18.03 0.21 30.15
C ILE A 82 -18.64 -0.45 31.40
N PRO A 83 -19.03 -1.74 31.34
CA PRO A 83 -19.52 -2.46 32.51
C PRO A 83 -18.50 -2.47 33.67
N HIS A 84 -18.97 -2.19 34.89
CA HIS A 84 -18.17 -2.06 36.11
C HIS A 84 -17.22 -3.24 36.41
N GLN A 85 -17.55 -4.45 35.93
CA GLN A 85 -16.70 -5.64 36.08
C GLN A 85 -15.38 -5.56 35.27
N LEU A 86 -15.33 -4.73 34.22
CA LEU A 86 -14.13 -4.51 33.39
C LEU A 86 -13.33 -3.27 33.83
N GLN A 87 -13.94 -2.35 34.58
CA GLN A 87 -13.28 -1.14 35.08
C GLN A 87 -12.27 -1.43 36.21
N LEU A 88 -12.48 -2.49 37.00
CA LEU A 88 -11.64 -2.85 38.15
C LEU A 88 -10.41 -3.73 37.81
N ALA A 89 -10.26 -4.16 36.56
CA ALA A 89 -9.22 -5.11 36.15
C ALA A 89 -7.87 -4.46 35.75
N GLY A 90 -7.77 -3.12 35.81
CA GLY A 90 -6.62 -2.36 35.32
C GLY A 90 -5.71 -1.72 36.39
N GLY A 91 -5.84 -2.12 37.67
CA GLY A 91 -5.05 -1.62 38.80
C GLY A 91 -3.83 -2.46 39.15
#